data_AF-A0A942JUS6-F1
#
_entry.id   AF-A0A942JUS6-F1
#
_cell.length_a   1.000
_cell.length_b   1.000
_cell.length_c   1.000
_cell.angle_alpha   90.00
_cell.angle_beta   90.00
_cell.angle_gamma   90.00
#
_symmetry.space_group_name_H-M   'P 1'
#
loop_
_entity.id
_entity.type
_entity.pdbx_description
1 polymer ?
#
loop_
_entity_poly.entity_id
_entity_poly.type
_entity_poly.pdbx_seq_one_letter_code
_entity_poly.pdbx_strand_id
1 'polypeptide(L)'
;MGHEYDEALLDLEHKSNDELRAILNGLRDEEQRISYRRRVLHGKIDILRAELVQRLQAQHESGEDVISGRDVERLIDILARDLRGVSNTDVAAGDSDHEADEGA
;
A
#
# COMPACT_ATOMS: atom_id res chain seq x y z
N MET A 1 5.87 -15.76 4.92
CA MET A 1 6.54 -15.70 3.59
C MET A 1 7.71 -14.71 3.55
N GLY A 2 7.59 -13.44 3.98
CA GLY A 2 8.74 -12.50 3.98
C GLY A 2 9.94 -12.94 4.82
N HIS A 3 9.68 -13.54 5.99
CA HIS A 3 10.73 -14.01 6.91
C HIS A 3 11.62 -15.15 6.36
N GLU A 4 11.11 -15.97 5.44
CA GLU A 4 11.87 -17.11 4.88
C GLU A 4 12.97 -16.65 3.91
N TYR A 5 12.72 -15.56 3.18
CA TYR A 5 13.72 -14.95 2.30
C TYR A 5 14.74 -14.12 3.04
N ASP A 6 14.36 -13.47 4.15
CA ASP A 6 15.29 -12.75 5.02
C ASP A 6 16.35 -13.70 5.61
N GLU A 7 15.93 -14.88 6.06
CA GLU A 7 16.86 -15.90 6.57
C GLU A 7 17.74 -16.47 5.45
N ALA A 8 17.19 -16.67 4.25
CA ALA A 8 17.96 -17.11 3.08
C ALA A 8 18.97 -16.06 2.56
N LEU A 9 18.70 -14.76 2.75
CA LEU A 9 19.59 -13.65 2.41
C LEU A 9 20.74 -13.48 3.41
N LEU A 10 20.61 -13.99 4.63
CA LEU A 10 21.68 -13.98 5.64
C LEU A 10 22.74 -15.06 5.38
N ASP A 11 22.39 -16.11 4.64
CA ASP A 11 23.26 -17.26 4.32
C ASP A 11 23.61 -17.35 2.82
N LEU A 12 23.95 -16.22 2.20
CA LEU A 12 24.29 -16.19 0.77
C LEU A 12 25.66 -16.80 0.45
N GLU A 13 26.60 -16.73 1.39
CA GLU A 13 28.00 -17.17 1.22
C GLU A 13 28.12 -18.70 1.04
N HIS A 14 27.19 -19.47 1.60
CA HIS A 14 27.18 -20.92 1.51
C HIS A 14 26.29 -21.47 0.37
N LYS A 15 25.68 -20.60 -0.44
CA LYS A 15 24.82 -21.01 -1.55
C LYS A 15 25.61 -21.19 -2.84
N SER A 16 25.24 -22.21 -3.59
CA SER A 16 25.72 -22.41 -4.95
C SER A 16 25.16 -21.34 -5.90
N ASN A 17 25.83 -21.14 -7.03
CA ASN A 17 25.36 -20.22 -8.07
C ASN A 17 23.95 -20.53 -8.57
N ASP A 18 23.56 -21.81 -8.61
CA ASP A 18 22.25 -22.21 -9.10
C ASP A 18 21.15 -21.92 -8.08
N GLU A 19 21.43 -22.11 -6.78
CA GLU A 19 20.52 -21.69 -5.70
C GLU A 19 20.35 -20.17 -5.66
N LEU A 20 21.44 -19.42 -5.84
CA LEU A 20 21.37 -17.96 -5.92
C LEU A 20 20.52 -17.48 -7.10
N ARG A 21 20.62 -18.14 -8.26
CA ARG A 21 19.76 -17.84 -9.43
C ARG A 21 18.30 -18.17 -9.15
N ALA A 22 18.02 -19.28 -8.47
CA ALA A 22 16.65 -19.65 -8.11
C ALA A 22 16.02 -18.62 -7.17
N ILE A 23 16.74 -18.21 -6.11
CA ILE A 23 16.30 -17.17 -5.18
C ILE A 23 16.06 -15.84 -5.91
N LEU A 24 17.00 -15.41 -6.75
CA LEU A 24 16.86 -14.18 -7.52
C LEU A 24 15.63 -14.18 -8.43
N ASN A 25 15.36 -15.31 -9.10
CA ASN A 25 14.18 -15.43 -9.95
C ASN A 25 12.89 -15.37 -9.12
N GLY A 26 12.83 -16.07 -7.99
CA GLY A 26 11.67 -15.99 -7.09
C GLY A 26 11.42 -14.58 -6.57
N LEU A 27 12.46 -13.87 -6.15
CA LEU A 27 12.35 -12.47 -5.72
C LEU A 27 11.89 -11.54 -6.84
N ARG A 28 12.33 -11.76 -8.08
CA ARG A 28 11.88 -10.98 -9.25
C ARG A 28 10.42 -11.22 -9.56
N ASP A 29 9.95 -12.46 -9.50
CA ASP A 29 8.54 -12.79 -9.73
C ASP A 29 7.65 -12.16 -8.66
N GLU A 30 8.08 -12.20 -7.41
CA GLU A 30 7.38 -11.57 -6.29
C GLU A 30 7.38 -10.03 -6.41
N GLU A 31 8.52 -9.42 -6.74
CA GLU A 31 8.60 -7.98 -7.02
C GLU A 31 7.63 -7.59 -8.13
N GLN A 32 7.61 -8.33 -9.23
CA GLN A 32 6.73 -8.08 -10.36
C GLN A 32 5.25 -8.17 -9.96
N ARG A 33 4.90 -9.13 -9.10
CA ARG A 33 3.54 -9.30 -8.56
C ARG A 33 3.15 -8.13 -7.66
N ILE A 34 4.03 -7.70 -6.75
CA ILE A 34 3.81 -6.54 -5.89
C ILE A 34 3.66 -5.28 -6.73
N SER A 35 4.57 -5.06 -7.70
CA SER A 35 4.56 -3.93 -8.61
C SER A 35 3.28 -3.89 -9.45
N TYR A 36 2.78 -5.04 -9.91
CA TYR A 36 1.49 -5.11 -10.60
C TYR A 36 0.33 -4.69 -9.68
N ARG A 37 0.25 -5.25 -8.45
CA ARG A 37 -0.79 -4.89 -7.48
C ARG A 37 -0.75 -3.39 -7.15
N ARG A 38 0.45 -2.83 -6.95
CA ARG A 38 0.66 -1.40 -6.74
C ARG A 38 0.10 -0.57 -7.90
N ARG A 39 0.44 -0.90 -9.15
CA ARG A 39 -0.06 -0.17 -10.33
C ARG A 39 -1.58 -0.19 -10.44
N VAL A 40 -2.21 -1.34 -10.20
CA VAL A 40 -3.68 -1.47 -10.22
C VAL A 40 -4.33 -0.61 -9.15
N LEU A 41 -3.79 -0.61 -7.93
CA LEU A 41 -4.31 0.22 -6.83
C LEU A 41 -4.16 1.71 -7.13
N HIS A 42 -3.00 2.14 -7.62
CA HIS A 42 -2.78 3.53 -8.04
C HIS A 42 -3.75 3.95 -9.15
N GLY A 43 -3.97 3.10 -10.17
CA GLY A 43 -4.96 3.38 -11.22
C GLY A 43 -6.38 3.57 -10.68
N LYS A 44 -6.81 2.75 -9.70
CA LYS A 44 -8.10 2.93 -9.03
C LYS A 44 -8.17 4.24 -8.24
N ILE A 45 -7.11 4.57 -7.50
CA ILE A 45 -7.01 5.83 -6.75
C ILE A 45 -7.11 7.03 -7.69
N ASP A 46 -6.43 6.98 -8.83
CA ASP A 46 -6.40 8.09 -9.79
C ASP A 46 -7.77 8.29 -10.45
N ILE A 47 -8.49 7.22 -10.79
CA ILE A 47 -9.88 7.30 -11.28
C ILE A 47 -10.79 7.94 -10.23
N LEU A 48 -10.72 7.47 -8.98
CA LEU A 48 -11.55 8.02 -7.90
C LEU A 48 -11.21 9.48 -7.61
N ARG A 49 -9.92 9.85 -7.68
CA ARG A 49 -9.49 11.24 -7.51
C ARG A 49 -10.03 12.12 -8.65
N ALA A 50 -9.99 11.65 -9.89
CA ALA A 50 -10.54 12.39 -11.04
C ALA A 50 -12.04 12.61 -10.90
N GLU A 51 -12.80 11.57 -10.53
CA GLU A 51 -14.24 11.66 -10.27
C GLU A 51 -14.55 12.64 -9.12
N LEU A 52 -13.78 12.58 -8.01
CA LEU A 52 -13.96 13.50 -6.89
C LEU A 52 -13.72 14.96 -7.32
N VAL A 53 -12.65 15.23 -8.07
CA VAL A 53 -12.35 16.56 -8.60
C VAL A 53 -13.47 17.04 -9.53
N GLN A 54 -13.97 16.18 -10.42
CA GLN A 54 -15.08 16.50 -11.31
C GLN A 54 -16.35 16.87 -10.52
N ARG A 55 -16.69 16.10 -9.48
CA ARG A 55 -17.85 16.39 -8.63
C ARG A 55 -17.71 17.71 -7.88
N LEU A 56 -16.54 17.98 -7.32
CA LEU A 56 -16.25 19.23 -6.64
C LEU A 56 -16.36 20.43 -7.58
N GLN A 57 -15.86 20.31 -8.82
CA GLN A 57 -16.02 21.33 -9.85
C GLN A 57 -17.49 21.54 -10.21
N ALA A 58 -18.26 20.47 -10.41
CA ALA A 58 -19.70 20.57 -10.71
C ALA A 58 -20.50 21.23 -9.57
N GLN A 59 -20.16 20.94 -8.31
CA GLN A 59 -20.75 21.61 -7.15
C GLN A 59 -20.43 23.12 -7.15
N HIS A 60 -19.19 23.49 -7.47
CA HIS A 60 -18.79 24.90 -7.62
C HIS A 60 -19.64 25.63 -8.65
N GLU A 61 -19.78 25.03 -9.84
CA GLU A 61 -20.51 25.60 -10.96
C GLU A 61 -22.01 25.76 -10.66
N SER A 62 -22.55 24.89 -9.78
CA SER A 62 -23.93 24.99 -9.29
C SER A 62 -24.14 26.05 -8.20
N GLY A 63 -23.08 26.74 -7.76
CA GLY A 63 -23.13 27.78 -6.74
C GLY A 63 -23.07 27.28 -5.29
N GLU A 64 -22.76 25.99 -5.08
CA GLU A 64 -22.42 25.46 -3.76
C GLU A 64 -20.95 25.75 -3.42
N ASP A 65 -20.66 26.08 -2.16
CA ASP A 65 -19.28 26.23 -1.68
C ASP A 65 -18.57 24.87 -1.68
N VAL A 66 -17.55 24.73 -2.54
CA VAL A 66 -16.73 23.52 -2.73
C VAL A 66 -15.90 23.18 -1.50
N ILE A 67 -15.54 24.21 -0.73
CA ILE A 67 -14.74 24.10 0.49
C ILE A 67 -15.52 24.81 1.58
N SER A 68 -16.05 24.03 2.52
CA SER A 68 -16.67 24.60 3.70
C SER A 68 -15.61 25.03 4.71
N GLY A 69 -15.96 25.94 5.63
CA GLY A 69 -15.08 26.28 6.75
C GLY A 69 -14.69 25.05 7.59
N ARG A 70 -15.54 24.01 7.63
CA ARG A 70 -15.26 22.73 8.29
C ARG A 70 -14.18 21.90 7.59
N ASP A 71 -14.08 22.00 6.27
CA ASP A 71 -13.03 21.31 5.51
C ASP A 71 -11.66 21.94 5.78
N VAL A 72 -11.62 23.26 6.00
CA VAL A 72 -10.41 23.99 6.42
C VAL A 72 -10.00 23.58 7.83
N GLU A 73 -10.93 23.52 8.78
CA GLU A 73 -10.66 23.05 10.15
C GLU A 73 -10.13 21.60 10.15
N ARG A 74 -10.76 20.71 9.38
CA ARG A 74 -10.32 19.31 9.25
C ARG A 74 -8.92 19.20 8.62
N LEU A 75 -8.60 20.03 7.63
CA LEU A 75 -7.28 20.05 7.01
C LEU A 75 -6.19 20.51 8.00
N ILE A 76 -6.49 21.52 8.82
CA ILE A 76 -5.59 21.99 9.89
C ILE A 76 -5.31 20.86 10.89
N ASP A 77 -6.34 20.10 11.29
CA ASP A 77 -6.20 18.96 12.20
C ASP A 77 -5.36 17.81 11.61
N ILE A 78 -5.58 17.47 10.33
CA ILE A 78 -4.82 16.43 9.62
C ILE A 78 -3.34 16.83 9.53
N LEU A 79 -3.05 18.05 9.07
CA LEU A 79 -1.68 18.53 8.94
C LEU A 79 -0.99 18.65 10.31
N ALA A 80 -1.72 19.05 11.37
CA ALA A 80 -1.19 19.10 12.73
C ALA A 80 -0.93 17.71 13.34
N ARG A 81 -1.64 16.67 12.89
CA ARG A 81 -1.38 15.27 13.24
C ARG A 81 -0.19 14.70 12.50
N ASP A 82 -0.10 14.92 11.19
CA ASP A 82 1.01 14.44 10.37
C ASP A 82 2.34 15.08 10.78
N LEU A 83 2.34 16.36 11.18
CA LEU A 83 3.54 17.03 11.71
C LEU A 83 4.02 16.44 13.06
N ARG A 84 3.16 15.73 13.79
CA ARG A 84 3.49 15.07 15.07
C ARG A 84 3.73 13.57 14.94
N GLY A 85 3.48 13.00 13.76
CA GLY A 85 3.23 11.56 13.58
C GLY A 85 3.98 10.90 12.44
N VAL A 86 5.16 11.39 12.01
CA VAL A 86 6.07 10.58 11.17
C VAL A 86 6.70 9.48 12.03
N SER A 87 5.87 8.53 12.47
CA SER A 87 6.29 7.19 12.84
C SER A 87 6.01 6.31 11.63
N ASN A 88 7.07 5.84 10.97
CA ASN A 88 7.00 4.87 9.88
C ASN A 88 6.03 3.75 10.25
N THR A 89 4.89 3.64 9.57
CA THR A 89 3.90 2.62 9.88
C THR A 89 4.32 1.29 9.26
N ASP A 90 4.43 0.30 10.14
CA ASP A 90 4.75 -1.09 9.86
C ASP A 90 3.78 -1.71 8.84
N VAL A 91 4.35 -2.30 7.79
CA VAL A 91 3.65 -3.00 6.70
C VAL A 91 3.25 -4.44 7.09
N ALA A 92 3.43 -4.83 8.36
CA ALA A 92 3.40 -6.23 8.79
C ALA A 92 2.06 -6.74 9.39
N ALA A 93 0.94 -6.01 9.23
CA ALA A 93 -0.36 -6.45 9.75
C ALA A 93 -1.33 -6.76 8.60
N GLY A 94 -1.24 -7.97 8.07
CA GLY A 94 -2.15 -8.41 7.02
C GLY A 94 -1.96 -9.85 6.58
N ASP A 95 -1.90 -10.79 7.53
CA ASP A 95 -2.50 -12.12 7.30
C ASP A 95 -2.68 -12.86 8.64
N SER A 96 -3.83 -12.65 9.28
CA SER A 96 -4.31 -13.52 10.34
C SER A 96 -5.80 -13.65 10.15
N ASP A 97 -6.22 -14.50 9.22
CA ASP A 97 -7.55 -15.11 9.18
C ASP A 97 -7.55 -16.32 8.22
N HIS A 98 -7.10 -17.47 8.73
CA HIS A 98 -7.85 -18.71 8.49
C HIS A 98 -7.66 -19.66 9.67
N GLU A 99 -8.62 -19.59 10.60
CA GLU A 99 -8.86 -20.62 11.59
C GLU A 99 -9.21 -21.95 10.92
N ALA A 100 -8.98 -23.00 11.71
CA ALA A 100 -9.25 -24.40 11.46
C ALA A 100 -10.65 -24.67 10.89
N ASP A 101 -10.72 -25.67 10.00
CA ASP A 101 -11.85 -26.58 9.99
C ASP A 101 -11.33 -28.02 10.10
N GLU A 102 -11.95 -28.73 11.04
CA GLU A 102 -11.66 -30.07 11.51
C GLU A 102 -12.66 -31.02 10.84
N GLY A 103 -12.22 -32.17 10.32
CA GLY A 103 -13.15 -33.28 10.09
C GLY A 103 -12.94 -34.09 8.82
N ALA A 104 -12.26 -35.23 8.96
CA ALA A 104 -12.70 -36.60 8.60
C ALA A 104 -11.50 -37.55 8.53
#